data_AF-A0A7Y9WVS7-F1
#
_entry.id   AF-A0A7Y9WVS7-F1
#
_cell.length_a   1.000
_cell.length_b   1.000
_cell.length_c   1.000
_cell.angle_alpha   90.00
_cell.angle_beta   90.00
_cell.angle_gamma   90.00
#
_symmetry.space_group_name_H-M   'P 1'
#
loop_
_entity.id
_entity.type
_entity.pdbx_description
1 polymer ?
#
loop_
_entity_poly.entity_id
_entity_poly.type
_entity_poly.pdbx_seq_one_letter_code
_entity_poly.pdbx_strand_id
1 'polypeptide(L)'
;MTNLTQLPNEPERRADEDPGSPPTEISKPIGDAIPTPVEPGLDQPLPPKGETPPPAKGDDDDDDGNPLGETDTPAGVPSPGPSDFA
;
A
#
# COMPACT_ATOMS: atom_id res chain seq x y z
N MET A 1 2.94 -65.23 -1.80
CA MET A 1 2.17 -64.64 -0.69
C MET A 1 1.94 -63.18 -1.06
N THR A 2 0.79 -62.87 -1.67
CA THR A 2 0.44 -61.53 -2.13
C THR A 2 -0.32 -60.79 -1.03
N ASN A 3 0.23 -59.67 -0.57
CA ASN A 3 -0.36 -58.84 0.49
C ASN A 3 -1.58 -58.09 -0.04
N LEU A 4 -2.77 -58.42 0.50
CA LEU A 4 -3.96 -57.56 0.43
C LEU A 4 -3.81 -56.45 1.46
N THR A 5 -3.57 -55.22 1.00
CA THR A 5 -3.78 -54.01 1.81
C THR A 5 -4.63 -53.04 0.99
N GLN A 6 -5.91 -53.37 0.81
CA GLN A 6 -6.90 -52.43 0.30
C GLN A 6 -7.56 -51.75 1.51
N LEU A 7 -7.25 -50.47 1.70
CA LEU A 7 -7.90 -49.61 2.69
C LEU A 7 -9.39 -49.50 2.34
N PRO A 8 -10.34 -49.82 3.25
CA PRO A 8 -11.71 -50.11 2.84
C PRO A 8 -12.62 -48.89 2.67
N ASN A 9 -12.12 -47.69 2.36
CA ASN A 9 -12.99 -46.51 2.42
C ASN A 9 -12.64 -45.30 1.53
N GLU A 10 -11.86 -45.47 0.46
CA GLU A 10 -11.75 -44.40 -0.53
C GLU A 10 -12.96 -44.45 -1.47
N PRO A 11 -13.77 -43.39 -1.59
CA PRO A 11 -14.79 -43.32 -2.62
C PRO A 11 -14.08 -43.42 -3.98
N GLU A 12 -14.49 -44.37 -4.82
CA GLU A 12 -14.04 -44.47 -6.21
C GLU A 12 -14.39 -43.16 -6.92
N ARG A 13 -13.41 -42.24 -7.03
CA ARG A 13 -13.59 -41.03 -7.83
C ARG A 13 -13.77 -41.47 -9.28
N ARG A 14 -14.94 -41.19 -9.85
CA ARG A 14 -15.21 -41.50 -11.24
C ARG A 14 -14.36 -40.56 -12.09
N ALA A 15 -13.75 -41.08 -13.16
CA ALA A 15 -12.96 -40.25 -14.07
C ALA A 15 -13.77 -39.12 -14.73
N ASP A 16 -15.10 -39.21 -14.68
CA ASP A 16 -16.06 -38.21 -15.16
C ASP A 16 -16.48 -37.18 -14.08
N GLU A 17 -15.90 -37.19 -12.88
CA GLU A 17 -16.12 -36.11 -11.90
C GLU A 17 -15.45 -34.82 -12.40
N ASP A 18 -16.27 -33.83 -12.76
CA ASP A 18 -15.85 -32.46 -13.05
C ASP A 18 -14.96 -31.97 -11.88
N PRO A 19 -13.70 -31.55 -12.13
CA PRO A 19 -12.72 -31.18 -11.08
C PRO A 19 -13.14 -30.00 -10.18
N GLY A 20 -14.37 -29.50 -10.33
CA GLY A 20 -14.90 -28.34 -9.64
C GLY A 20 -14.44 -27.08 -10.36
N SER A 21 -15.38 -26.21 -10.68
CA SER A 21 -15.04 -24.88 -11.19
C SER A 21 -14.25 -24.10 -10.14
N PRO A 22 -13.28 -23.27 -10.56
CA PRO A 22 -12.60 -22.35 -9.62
C PRO A 22 -13.66 -21.49 -8.92
N PRO A 23 -13.47 -21.13 -7.64
CA PRO A 23 -14.44 -20.31 -6.92
C PRO A 23 -14.73 -19.04 -7.72
N THR A 24 -15.97 -18.89 -8.17
CA THR A 24 -16.44 -17.68 -8.87
C THR A 24 -16.76 -16.55 -7.88
N GLU A 25 -16.84 -16.89 -6.59
CA GLU A 25 -17.06 -15.92 -5.53
C GLU A 25 -15.75 -15.21 -5.18
N ILE A 26 -15.74 -13.90 -5.37
CA ILE A 26 -14.66 -13.03 -4.90
C ILE A 26 -14.65 -13.11 -3.38
N SER A 27 -13.55 -13.61 -2.79
CA SER A 27 -13.41 -13.74 -1.34
C SER A 27 -13.74 -12.42 -0.65
N LYS A 28 -14.86 -12.40 0.09
CA LYS A 28 -15.22 -11.27 0.93
C LYS A 28 -14.19 -11.16 2.06
N PRO A 29 -13.79 -9.93 2.45
CA PRO A 29 -12.92 -9.76 3.60
C PRO A 29 -13.57 -10.37 4.83
N ILE A 30 -12.80 -11.16 5.58
CA ILE A 30 -13.26 -11.76 6.82
C ILE A 30 -13.25 -10.66 7.89
N GLY A 31 -14.40 -10.43 8.51
CA GLY A 31 -14.60 -9.39 9.52
C GLY A 31 -15.22 -8.12 8.95
N ASP A 32 -15.91 -7.38 9.82
CA ASP A 32 -16.45 -6.08 9.46
C ASP A 32 -15.27 -5.14 9.19
N ALA A 33 -15.25 -4.50 8.02
CA ALA A 33 -14.25 -3.49 7.70
C ALA A 33 -14.29 -2.43 8.81
N ILE A 34 -13.24 -2.36 9.63
CA ILE A 34 -13.12 -1.36 10.69
C ILE A 34 -13.13 0.02 10.01
N PRO A 35 -13.93 0.99 10.51
CA PRO A 35 -13.94 2.33 9.96
C PRO A 35 -12.52 2.90 9.90
N THR A 36 -12.17 3.51 8.78
CA THR A 36 -10.91 4.24 8.66
C THR A 36 -10.86 5.33 9.75
N PRO A 37 -9.71 5.53 10.42
CA PRO A 37 -9.55 6.65 11.34
C PRO A 37 -9.88 7.98 10.66
N VAL A 38 -10.48 8.91 11.40
CA VAL A 38 -10.67 10.29 10.95
C VAL A 38 -9.35 11.04 11.11
N GLU A 39 -8.91 11.75 10.09
CA GLU A 39 -7.74 12.62 10.20
C GLU A 39 -8.07 13.82 11.11
N PRO A 40 -7.25 14.06 12.16
CA PRO A 40 -7.46 15.22 13.01
C PRO A 40 -7.28 16.50 12.18
N GLY A 41 -8.27 17.40 12.22
CA GLY A 41 -8.18 18.71 11.58
C GLY A 41 -8.97 18.87 10.27
N LEU A 42 -9.43 17.79 9.63
CA LEU A 42 -10.18 17.91 8.37
C LEU A 42 -11.59 18.52 8.56
N ASP A 43 -12.23 18.17 9.67
CA ASP A 43 -13.54 18.74 10.08
C ASP A 43 -13.40 20.06 10.87
N GLN A 44 -12.18 20.57 11.05
CA GLN A 44 -12.00 21.88 11.67
C GLN A 44 -12.26 22.96 10.63
N PRO A 45 -12.99 24.04 10.97
CA PRO A 45 -13.13 25.16 10.06
C PRO A 45 -11.75 25.71 9.72
N LEU A 46 -11.58 26.15 8.46
CA LEU A 46 -10.40 26.92 8.10
C LEU A 46 -10.29 28.15 9.02
N PRO A 47 -9.08 28.51 9.46
CA PRO A 47 -8.86 29.76 10.17
C PRO A 47 -9.41 30.95 9.38
N PRO A 48 -9.89 32.01 10.06
CA PRO A 48 -10.35 33.22 9.38
C PRO A 48 -9.23 33.80 8.51
N LYS A 49 -9.58 34.19 7.29
CA LYS A 49 -8.65 34.86 6.38
C LYS A 49 -8.16 36.15 7.05
N GLY A 50 -6.85 36.25 7.29
CA GLY A 50 -6.22 37.44 7.86
C GLY A 50 -5.58 37.26 9.24
N GLU A 51 -5.77 36.10 9.89
CA GLU A 51 -4.97 35.70 11.06
C GLU A 51 -3.74 34.88 10.64
N THR A 52 -2.98 35.37 9.67
CA THR A 52 -1.56 35.01 9.64
C THR A 52 -0.93 35.77 10.80
N PRO A 53 -0.41 35.11 11.85
CA PRO A 53 0.53 35.80 12.73
C PRO A 53 1.63 36.39 11.82
N PRO A 54 2.15 37.59 12.14
CA PRO A 54 3.29 38.11 11.39
C PRO A 54 4.34 36.98 11.30
N PRO A 55 4.99 36.79 10.14
CA PRO A 55 6.09 35.84 10.08
C PRO A 55 6.97 36.14 11.29
N ALA A 56 7.25 35.10 12.08
CA ALA A 56 8.24 35.23 13.14
C ALA A 56 9.43 35.92 12.48
N LYS A 57 9.88 37.03 13.06
CA LYS A 57 10.99 37.83 12.55
C LYS A 57 12.26 36.97 12.67
N GLY A 58 12.37 35.98 11.80
CA GLY A 58 13.56 35.25 11.44
C GLY A 58 13.91 35.80 10.09
N ASP A 59 14.78 36.80 10.13
CA ASP A 59 15.81 37.10 9.15
C ASP A 59 15.37 36.90 7.68
N ASP A 60 14.99 38.01 7.06
CA ASP A 60 15.33 38.25 5.66
C ASP A 60 16.81 37.91 5.48
N ASP A 61 17.12 36.85 4.73
CA ASP A 61 18.27 36.66 3.84
C ASP A 61 18.30 35.17 3.46
N ASP A 62 18.76 34.86 2.24
CA ASP A 62 18.85 33.53 1.61
C ASP A 62 17.62 33.06 0.79
N ASP A 63 17.05 33.96 -0.03
CA ASP A 63 16.55 33.59 -1.38
C ASP A 63 17.76 33.35 -2.31
N ASP A 64 18.69 32.47 -1.92
CA ASP A 64 19.85 32.09 -2.72
C ASP A 64 19.52 30.85 -3.54
N GLY A 65 18.62 31.00 -4.52
CA GLY A 65 18.58 30.22 -5.77
C GLY A 65 18.66 28.69 -5.72
N ASN A 66 18.55 28.03 -4.57
CA ASN A 66 18.75 26.60 -4.44
C ASN A 66 17.45 25.90 -4.80
N PRO A 67 17.37 25.20 -5.95
CA PRO A 67 16.14 24.51 -6.33
C PRO A 67 15.81 23.44 -5.27
N LEU A 68 14.53 23.34 -4.90
CA LEU A 68 13.95 22.43 -3.90
C LEU A 68 14.19 20.92 -4.15
N GLY A 69 15.09 20.55 -5.06
CA GLY A 69 15.51 19.19 -5.39
C GLY A 69 16.99 18.90 -5.15
N GLU A 70 17.81 19.89 -4.80
CA GLU A 70 19.21 19.70 -4.42
C GLU A 70 19.31 19.30 -2.94
N THR A 71 18.63 18.22 -2.58
CA THR A 71 18.85 17.59 -1.28
C THR A 71 20.18 16.85 -1.34
N ASP A 72 21.14 17.25 -0.50
CA ASP A 72 22.41 16.54 -0.31
C ASP A 72 22.10 15.06 -0.09
N THR A 73 22.45 14.25 -1.09
CA THR A 73 22.07 12.83 -1.07
C THR A 73 22.95 12.14 -0.04
N PRO A 74 22.39 11.47 0.99
CA PRO A 74 23.20 10.93 2.06
C PRO A 74 24.25 9.96 1.54
N ALA A 75 25.42 9.96 2.20
CA ALA A 75 26.53 9.10 1.81
C ALA A 75 26.09 7.64 1.65
N GLY A 76 26.29 7.09 0.44
CA GLY A 76 25.96 5.70 0.11
C GLY A 76 24.75 5.53 -0.82
N VAL A 77 24.01 6.59 -1.14
CA VAL A 77 22.96 6.51 -2.16
C VAL A 77 23.59 6.63 -3.57
N PRO A 78 23.34 5.67 -4.48
CA PRO A 78 23.82 5.77 -5.85
C PRO A 78 23.09 6.88 -6.61
N SER A 79 23.79 7.52 -7.54
CA SER A 79 23.20 8.54 -8.41
C SER A 79 22.07 7.95 -9.26
N PRO A 80 21.04 8.74 -9.62
CA PRO A 80 19.98 8.29 -10.51
C PRO A 80 20.53 7.72 -11.82
N GLY A 81 19.98 6.59 -12.25
CA GLY A 81 20.36 5.95 -13.52
C GLY A 81 19.82 6.69 -14.74
N PRO A 82 20.29 6.33 -15.96
CA PRO A 82 19.72 6.86 -17.19
C PRO A 82 18.23 6.51 -17.29
N SER A 83 17.44 7.47 -17.76
CA SER A 83 16.00 7.29 -18.01
C SER A 83 15.80 6.35 -19.20
N ASP A 84 15.07 5.25 -19.00
CA ASP A 84 14.75 4.23 -20.01
C ASP A 84 13.49 4.58 -20.85
N PHE A 85 13.08 5.84 -20.83
CA PHE A 85 11.87 6.32 -21.52
C PHE A 85 12.11 6.72 -23.00
N ALA A 86 13.11 6.13 -23.66
CA ALA A 86 13.55 6.49 -25.02
C ALA A 86 13.33 5.37 -26.05
#